data_AF-A0A930B8Y6-F1
#
_entry.id   AF-A0A930B8Y6-F1
#
_cell.length_a   1.000
_cell.length_b   1.000
_cell.length_c   1.000
_cell.angle_alpha   90.00
_cell.angle_beta   90.00
_cell.angle_gamma   90.00
#
_symmetry.space_group_name_H-M   'P 1'
#
loop_
_entity.id
_entity.type
_entity.pdbx_description
1 polymer ?
#
loop_
_entity_poly.entity_id
_entity_poly.type
_entity_poly.pdbx_seq_one_letter_code
_entity_poly.pdbx_strand_id
1 'polypeptide(L)'
;MRNEILEYFRKANGNYVSGEQISRDLNVSRTAIWKHINILKSRGYIFESSTRKGYRLIYAPNLLTPLEIASVLHTETLGKKVVYFESTPSTNEEAKKIAREGAEEGTIVVAEEQTTGRGRLTRHFYSPFAKGIWFSVIFRPTFFPMEASKSTLLAAVGVCRGIRRLGLADAGIKWPNDILYHGKKLVGMLCEMSASMEKIDYIIMGIGINTGMKEKEFPEDFRGHATSFLNEGVNVSRRDLLAAVLAELEAEYKLAQTEGFGRVLDDWRKLSVTLGEEVCVIFGNDNYTGKAVDIDDDGCLLVDTGREVRRVMAGDVSIRPADAPIPQR
;
A
#
# COMPACT_ATOMS: atom_id res chain seq x y z
N MET A 1 -15.88 -19.68 7.60
CA MET A 1 -15.68 -20.48 8.82
C MET A 1 -14.45 -20.13 9.65
N ARG A 2 -13.19 -20.29 9.20
CA ARG A 2 -12.02 -19.96 10.06
C ARG A 2 -11.97 -18.50 10.52
N ASN A 3 -12.34 -17.56 9.64
CA ASN A 3 -12.49 -16.14 9.99
C ASN A 3 -13.57 -15.93 11.05
N GLU A 4 -14.75 -16.52 10.85
CA GLU A 4 -15.84 -16.46 11.83
C GLU A 4 -15.40 -17.00 13.20
N ILE A 5 -14.64 -18.11 13.23
CA ILE A 5 -14.08 -18.64 14.48
C ILE A 5 -13.10 -17.66 15.13
N LEU A 6 -12.18 -17.05 14.36
CA LEU A 6 -11.25 -16.04 14.88
C LEU A 6 -11.96 -14.81 15.44
N GLU A 7 -13.07 -14.39 14.84
CA GLU A 7 -13.87 -13.26 15.30
C GLU A 7 -14.39 -13.44 16.73
N TYR A 8 -14.79 -14.66 17.12
CA TYR A 8 -15.16 -14.92 18.52
C TYR A 8 -14.00 -14.60 19.48
N PHE A 9 -12.78 -15.01 19.14
CA PHE A 9 -11.62 -14.82 19.99
C PHE A 9 -11.12 -13.37 20.01
N ARG A 10 -11.22 -12.67 18.88
CA ARG A 10 -10.91 -11.23 18.79
C ARG A 10 -11.88 -10.41 19.63
N LYS A 11 -13.19 -10.69 19.53
CA LYS A 11 -14.22 -10.06 20.36
C LYS A 11 -14.07 -10.38 21.85
N ALA A 12 -13.61 -11.59 22.17
CA ALA A 12 -13.34 -11.98 23.55
C ALA A 12 -12.12 -11.28 24.16
N ASN A 13 -11.28 -10.61 23.35
CA ASN A 13 -10.14 -9.79 23.76
C ASN A 13 -9.24 -10.48 24.81
N GLY A 14 -8.78 -11.68 24.49
CA GLY A 14 -7.93 -12.48 25.39
C GLY A 14 -8.69 -13.22 26.49
N ASN A 15 -10.02 -13.27 26.48
CA ASN A 15 -10.81 -14.15 27.34
C ASN A 15 -11.06 -15.52 26.69
N TYR A 16 -11.51 -16.48 27.51
CA TYR A 16 -11.91 -17.80 27.04
C TYR A 16 -13.24 -17.74 26.26
N VAL A 17 -13.30 -18.49 25.17
CA VAL A 17 -14.52 -18.75 24.40
C VAL A 17 -14.80 -20.24 24.40
N SER A 18 -16.03 -20.62 24.74
CA SER A 18 -16.49 -22.01 24.74
C SER A 18 -16.55 -22.57 23.31
N GLY A 19 -15.85 -23.67 23.05
CA GLY A 19 -15.95 -24.37 21.77
C GLY A 19 -17.34 -24.97 21.51
N GLU A 20 -18.12 -25.19 22.57
CA GLU A 20 -19.53 -25.55 22.46
C GLU A 20 -20.38 -24.38 21.97
N GLN A 21 -20.12 -23.17 22.47
CA GLN A 21 -20.82 -21.97 22.03
C GLN A 21 -20.60 -21.74 20.53
N ILE A 22 -19.32 -21.72 20.11
CA ILE A 22 -18.95 -21.55 18.70
C ILE A 22 -19.57 -22.66 17.82
N SER A 23 -19.59 -23.90 18.30
CA SER A 23 -20.21 -25.04 17.62
C SER A 23 -21.71 -24.85 17.37
N ARG A 24 -22.46 -24.34 18.37
CA ARG A 24 -23.89 -24.03 18.23
C ARG A 24 -24.12 -22.86 17.28
N ASP A 25 -23.39 -21.76 17.48
CA ASP A 25 -23.60 -20.53 16.71
C ASP A 25 -23.28 -20.69 15.22
N LEU A 26 -22.27 -21.51 14.89
CA LEU A 26 -21.86 -21.78 13.51
C LEU A 26 -22.51 -23.06 12.94
N ASN A 27 -23.37 -23.74 13.70
CA ASN A 27 -24.03 -25.00 13.32
C ASN A 27 -23.04 -26.08 12.79
N VAL A 28 -21.93 -26.28 13.49
CA VAL A 28 -20.90 -27.28 13.16
C VAL A 28 -20.51 -28.10 14.38
N SER A 29 -19.94 -29.29 14.20
CA SER A 29 -19.52 -30.13 15.35
C SER A 29 -18.37 -29.51 16.15
N ARG A 30 -18.29 -29.80 17.45
CA ARG A 30 -17.13 -29.43 18.28
C ARG A 30 -15.81 -29.96 17.73
N THR A 31 -15.84 -31.13 17.09
CA THR A 31 -14.68 -31.72 16.42
C THR A 31 -14.23 -30.87 15.23
N ALA A 32 -15.16 -30.27 14.48
CA ALA A 32 -14.83 -29.32 13.41
C ALA A 32 -14.17 -28.05 13.97
N ILE A 33 -14.69 -27.51 15.09
CA ILE A 33 -14.06 -26.37 15.79
C ILE A 33 -12.62 -26.72 16.21
N TRP A 34 -12.42 -27.88 16.84
CA TRP A 34 -11.08 -28.36 17.22
C TRP A 34 -10.14 -28.48 16.01
N LYS A 35 -10.59 -29.05 14.89
CA LYS A 35 -9.81 -29.12 13.64
C LYS A 35 -9.41 -27.74 13.15
N HIS A 36 -10.34 -26.77 13.13
CA HIS A 36 -10.04 -25.40 12.73
C HIS A 36 -9.04 -24.71 13.65
N ILE A 37 -9.15 -24.88 14.97
CA ILE A 37 -8.20 -24.33 15.94
C ILE A 37 -6.79 -24.92 15.74
N ASN A 38 -6.67 -26.21 15.45
CA ASN A 38 -5.36 -26.81 15.17
C ASN A 38 -4.73 -26.27 13.88
N ILE A 39 -5.53 -26.00 12.84
CA ILE A 39 -5.04 -25.32 11.62
C ILE A 39 -4.59 -23.88 11.93
N LEU A 40 -5.27 -23.17 12.84
CA LEU A 40 -4.84 -21.84 13.27
C LEU A 40 -3.51 -21.93 14.05
N LYS A 41 -3.36 -22.93 14.94
CA LYS A 41 -2.09 -23.18 15.64
C LYS A 41 -0.94 -23.44 14.68
N SER A 42 -1.16 -24.24 13.63
CA SER A 42 -0.12 -24.48 12.62
C SER A 42 0.22 -23.25 11.77
N ARG A 43 -0.57 -22.18 11.86
CA ARG A 43 -0.36 -20.88 11.19
C ARG A 43 0.20 -19.82 12.14
N GLY A 44 0.72 -20.22 13.30
CA GLY A 44 1.40 -19.31 14.24
C GLY A 44 0.50 -18.66 15.29
N TYR A 45 -0.78 -19.02 15.36
CA TYR A 45 -1.67 -18.54 16.43
C TYR A 45 -1.46 -19.37 17.69
N ILE A 46 -1.33 -18.72 18.84
CA ILE A 46 -1.20 -19.43 20.12
C ILE A 46 -2.55 -19.42 20.81
N PHE A 47 -3.09 -20.61 21.05
CA PHE A 47 -4.29 -20.80 21.85
C PHE A 47 -3.96 -21.59 23.11
N GLU A 48 -4.43 -21.08 24.24
CA GLU A 48 -4.53 -21.85 25.47
C GLU A 48 -5.87 -22.59 25.49
N SER A 49 -5.85 -23.83 25.95
CA SER A 49 -7.05 -24.68 26.07
C SER A 49 -7.33 -24.99 27.53
N SER A 50 -8.58 -24.86 27.97
CA SER A 50 -9.01 -25.24 29.31
C SER A 50 -10.28 -26.08 29.24
N THR A 51 -10.28 -27.19 29.98
CA THR A 51 -11.47 -28.00 30.22
C THR A 51 -12.58 -27.11 30.78
N ARG A 52 -13.81 -27.27 30.28
CA ARG A 52 -15.03 -26.48 30.64
C ARG A 52 -15.07 -25.00 30.20
N LYS A 53 -13.93 -24.33 30.00
CA LYS A 53 -13.90 -22.92 29.54
C LYS A 53 -13.78 -22.79 28.01
N GLY A 54 -13.16 -23.78 27.34
CA GLY A 54 -12.91 -23.75 25.90
C GLY A 54 -11.50 -23.26 25.58
N TYR A 55 -11.38 -22.30 24.68
CA TYR A 55 -10.10 -21.82 24.14
C TYR A 55 -9.91 -20.34 24.37
N ARG A 56 -8.65 -19.90 24.49
CA ARG A 56 -8.28 -18.49 24.66
C ARG A 56 -7.16 -18.17 23.69
N LEU A 57 -7.33 -17.14 22.86
CA LEU A 57 -6.28 -16.67 21.94
C LEU A 57 -5.26 -15.84 22.75
N ILE A 58 -4.02 -16.32 22.80
CA ILE A 58 -2.90 -15.71 23.51
C ILE A 58 -2.08 -14.82 22.58
N TYR A 59 -1.89 -15.28 21.35
CA TYR A 59 -1.09 -14.56 20.35
C TYR A 59 -1.67 -14.79 18.96
N ALA A 60 -1.81 -13.70 18.21
CA ALA A 60 -2.07 -13.74 16.78
C ALA A 60 -0.84 -13.19 16.05
N PRO A 61 -0.37 -13.87 14.99
CA PRO A 61 0.74 -13.37 14.21
C PRO A 61 0.37 -12.04 13.54
N ASN A 62 1.24 -11.03 13.64
CA ASN A 62 1.08 -9.76 12.93
C ASN A 62 1.47 -9.91 11.45
N LEU A 63 0.90 -10.90 10.76
CA LEU A 63 1.14 -11.24 9.35
C LEU A 63 -0.13 -10.97 8.54
N LEU A 64 0.05 -10.52 7.30
CA LEU A 64 -0.98 -10.23 6.32
C LEU A 64 -1.40 -11.49 5.55
N THR A 65 -1.64 -12.58 6.29
CA THR A 65 -2.15 -13.81 5.67
C THR A 65 -3.51 -13.55 5.00
N PRO A 66 -3.91 -14.32 3.97
CA PRO A 66 -5.22 -14.15 3.34
C PRO A 66 -6.39 -14.22 4.34
N LEU A 67 -6.21 -14.97 5.43
CA LEU A 67 -7.18 -15.08 6.51
C LEU A 67 -7.32 -13.76 7.28
N GLU A 68 -6.19 -13.17 7.66
CA GLU A 68 -6.14 -11.88 8.37
C GLU A 68 -6.69 -10.74 7.50
N ILE A 69 -6.32 -10.68 6.23
CA ILE A 69 -6.82 -9.66 5.29
C ILE A 69 -8.33 -9.79 5.10
N ALA A 70 -8.82 -10.99 4.76
CA ALA A 70 -10.25 -11.22 4.48
C ALA A 70 -11.17 -10.94 5.67
N SER A 71 -10.61 -10.85 6.88
CA SER A 71 -11.40 -10.59 8.09
C SER A 71 -11.71 -9.12 8.34
N VAL A 72 -11.02 -8.20 7.67
CA VAL A 72 -11.15 -6.74 7.84
C VAL A 72 -11.46 -6.01 6.52
N LEU A 73 -11.53 -6.74 5.42
CA LEU A 73 -11.67 -6.19 4.08
C LEU A 73 -13.15 -5.97 3.72
N HIS A 74 -13.48 -4.74 3.34
CA HIS A 74 -14.86 -4.30 3.00
C HIS A 74 -15.03 -3.80 1.56
N THR A 75 -13.97 -3.84 0.75
CA THR A 75 -14.00 -3.54 -0.68
C THR A 75 -14.93 -4.46 -1.45
N GLU A 76 -15.33 -4.09 -2.65
CA GLU A 76 -16.15 -4.93 -3.54
C GLU A 76 -15.27 -5.79 -4.46
N THR A 77 -14.16 -5.24 -4.96
CA THR A 77 -13.29 -5.84 -5.98
C THR A 77 -11.86 -6.02 -5.47
N LEU A 78 -11.24 -4.99 -4.91
CA LEU A 78 -9.82 -5.03 -4.53
C LEU A 78 -9.58 -5.96 -3.34
N GLY A 79 -8.65 -6.89 -3.44
CA GLY A 79 -8.28 -7.81 -2.36
C GLY A 79 -9.21 -9.02 -2.18
N LYS A 80 -10.21 -9.22 -3.06
CA LYS A 80 -11.05 -10.43 -3.03
C LYS A 80 -10.28 -11.71 -3.34
N LYS A 81 -9.21 -11.60 -4.13
CA LYS A 81 -8.20 -12.63 -4.32
C LYS A 81 -6.87 -12.12 -3.78
N VAL A 82 -6.26 -12.91 -2.90
CA VAL A 82 -4.98 -12.60 -2.25
C VAL A 82 -4.00 -13.71 -2.57
N VAL A 83 -2.90 -13.35 -3.25
CA VAL A 83 -1.72 -14.20 -3.38
C VAL A 83 -0.73 -13.75 -2.30
N TYR A 84 -0.38 -14.67 -1.40
CA TYR A 84 0.43 -14.37 -0.22
C TYR A 84 1.78 -15.08 -0.27
N PHE A 85 2.83 -14.35 0.08
CA PHE A 85 4.18 -14.87 0.23
C PHE A 85 4.75 -14.48 1.60
N GLU A 86 5.48 -15.38 2.25
CA GLU A 86 6.32 -14.99 3.40
C GLU A 86 7.53 -14.19 2.92
N SER A 87 8.14 -14.59 1.81
CA SER A 87 9.25 -13.86 1.18
C SER A 87 9.19 -14.05 -0.33
N THR A 88 9.46 -12.99 -1.08
CA THR A 88 9.50 -12.97 -2.56
C THR A 88 10.56 -11.97 -3.04
N PRO A 89 11.13 -12.10 -4.25
CA PRO A 89 11.97 -11.04 -4.81
C PRO A 89 11.24 -9.69 -4.96
N SER A 90 9.99 -9.71 -5.41
CA SER A 90 9.18 -8.49 -5.65
C SER A 90 7.71 -8.84 -5.84
N THR A 91 6.82 -8.19 -5.10
CA THR A 91 5.37 -8.30 -5.28
C THR A 91 4.93 -7.81 -6.66
N ASN A 92 5.60 -6.80 -7.23
CA ASN A 92 5.30 -6.32 -8.58
C ASN A 92 5.58 -7.40 -9.64
N GLU A 93 6.69 -8.13 -9.52
CA GLU A 93 7.06 -9.17 -10.48
C GLU A 93 6.12 -10.37 -10.41
N GLU A 94 5.75 -10.79 -9.19
CA GLU A 94 4.74 -11.83 -9.00
C GLU A 94 3.37 -11.39 -9.53
N ALA A 95 2.98 -10.13 -9.30
CA ALA A 95 1.74 -9.58 -9.85
C ALA A 95 1.77 -9.54 -11.39
N LYS A 96 2.90 -9.17 -12.02
CA LYS A 96 3.08 -9.20 -13.49
C LYS A 96 2.90 -10.58 -14.04
N LYS A 97 3.51 -11.58 -13.40
CA LYS A 97 3.43 -12.97 -13.82
C LYS A 97 1.97 -13.43 -13.84
N ILE A 98 1.25 -13.31 -12.74
CA ILE A 98 -0.14 -13.78 -12.67
C ILE A 98 -1.10 -12.91 -13.49
N ALA A 99 -0.82 -11.62 -13.68
CA ALA A 99 -1.60 -10.75 -14.57
C ALA A 99 -1.55 -11.22 -16.03
N ARG A 100 -0.38 -11.64 -16.51
CA ARG A 100 -0.20 -12.25 -17.85
C ARG A 100 -0.91 -13.60 -17.98
N GLU A 101 -1.01 -14.34 -16.89
CA GLU A 101 -1.76 -15.60 -16.82
C GLU A 101 -3.28 -15.40 -16.70
N GLY A 102 -3.76 -14.15 -16.68
CA GLY A 102 -5.19 -13.83 -16.69
C GLY A 102 -5.80 -13.61 -15.31
N ALA A 103 -5.00 -13.31 -14.27
CA ALA A 103 -5.53 -12.94 -12.96
C ALA A 103 -6.58 -11.81 -13.07
N GLU A 104 -7.63 -11.94 -12.27
CA GLU A 104 -8.76 -11.01 -12.25
C GLU A 104 -8.37 -9.64 -11.68
N GLU A 105 -9.10 -8.60 -12.09
CA GLU A 105 -9.01 -7.27 -11.50
C GLU A 105 -9.18 -7.33 -9.97
N GLY A 106 -8.42 -6.51 -9.27
CA GLY A 106 -8.43 -6.43 -7.82
C GLY A 106 -7.69 -7.56 -7.13
N THR A 107 -7.12 -8.53 -7.85
CA THR A 107 -6.19 -9.48 -7.25
C THR A 107 -5.01 -8.72 -6.65
N ILE A 108 -4.72 -8.98 -5.37
CA ILE A 108 -3.55 -8.42 -4.69
C ILE A 108 -2.49 -9.49 -4.47
N VAL A 109 -1.23 -9.10 -4.63
CA VAL A 109 -0.07 -9.89 -4.19
C VAL A 109 0.50 -9.20 -2.96
N VAL A 110 0.62 -9.93 -1.86
CA VAL A 110 1.14 -9.41 -0.59
C VAL A 110 2.32 -10.26 -0.14
N ALA A 111 3.36 -9.61 0.36
CA ALA A 111 4.50 -10.30 0.95
C ALA A 111 4.85 -9.74 2.33
N GLU A 112 5.38 -10.60 3.21
CA GLU A 112 5.96 -10.15 4.49
C GLU A 112 7.34 -9.53 4.31
N GLU A 113 8.09 -9.98 3.30
CA GLU A 113 9.42 -9.51 2.93
C GLU A 113 9.57 -9.43 1.40
N GLN A 114 10.32 -8.43 0.92
CA GLN A 114 10.86 -8.45 -0.45
C GLN A 114 12.38 -8.44 -0.44
N THR A 115 13.01 -9.43 -1.09
CA THR A 115 14.48 -9.57 -1.09
C THR A 115 15.16 -8.67 -2.13
N THR A 116 14.45 -8.28 -3.18
CA THR A 116 14.93 -7.36 -4.22
C THR A 116 13.87 -6.31 -4.56
N GLY A 117 13.20 -5.75 -3.55
CA GLY A 117 12.15 -4.74 -3.74
C GLY A 117 12.67 -3.55 -4.57
N ARG A 118 11.88 -3.11 -5.54
CA ARG A 118 12.26 -2.05 -6.48
C ARG A 118 11.33 -0.85 -6.38
N GLY A 119 11.92 0.33 -6.42
CA GLY A 119 11.25 1.58 -6.71
C GLY A 119 11.52 2.03 -8.15
N ARG A 120 11.11 3.27 -8.46
CA ARG A 120 11.38 3.90 -9.76
C ARG A 120 12.88 4.03 -10.03
N LEU A 121 13.25 4.09 -11.31
CA LEU A 121 14.64 4.25 -11.77
C LEU A 121 15.58 3.21 -11.12
N THR A 122 15.10 1.97 -11.02
CA THR A 122 15.81 0.80 -10.44
C THR A 122 16.34 0.97 -9.01
N ARG A 123 15.87 1.99 -8.27
CA ARG A 123 16.26 2.21 -6.88
C ARG A 123 15.76 1.06 -6.00
N HIS A 124 16.56 0.67 -5.01
CA HIS A 124 16.16 -0.35 -4.05
C HIS A 124 15.07 0.18 -3.10
N PHE A 125 14.08 -0.66 -2.79
CA PHE A 125 13.07 -0.39 -1.77
C PHE A 125 13.20 -1.42 -0.64
N TYR A 126 13.77 -0.99 0.49
CA TYR A 126 14.03 -1.86 1.63
C TYR A 126 12.73 -2.37 2.26
N SER A 127 12.51 -3.68 2.21
CA SER A 127 11.23 -4.33 2.55
C SER A 127 11.42 -5.49 3.54
N PRO A 128 11.87 -5.24 4.79
CA PRO A 128 12.17 -6.31 5.74
C PRO A 128 10.91 -7.02 6.24
N PHE A 129 11.10 -8.27 6.67
CA PHE A 129 10.04 -9.17 7.14
C PHE A 129 9.13 -8.52 8.18
N ALA A 130 7.83 -8.42 7.87
CA ALA A 130 6.74 -8.00 8.75
C ALA A 130 6.88 -6.60 9.38
N LYS A 131 7.71 -5.72 8.80
CA LYS A 131 7.96 -4.35 9.28
C LYS A 131 7.30 -3.27 8.43
N GLY A 132 6.58 -3.66 7.39
CA GLY A 132 5.78 -2.79 6.55
C GLY A 132 4.68 -3.56 5.85
N ILE A 133 4.03 -2.93 4.89
CA ILE A 133 3.04 -3.54 4.02
C ILE A 133 3.61 -3.46 2.62
N TRP A 134 3.95 -4.61 2.06
CA TRP A 134 4.52 -4.74 0.72
C TRP A 134 3.50 -5.46 -0.13
N PHE A 135 2.83 -4.73 -1.02
CA PHE A 135 1.80 -5.33 -1.85
C PHE A 135 1.73 -4.70 -3.24
N SER A 136 1.13 -5.45 -4.14
CA SER A 136 0.82 -5.03 -5.50
C SER A 136 -0.63 -5.31 -5.80
N VAL A 137 -1.29 -4.40 -6.52
CA VAL A 137 -2.69 -4.56 -6.96
C VAL A 137 -2.73 -4.62 -8.49
N ILE A 138 -3.49 -5.57 -9.02
CA ILE A 138 -3.72 -5.71 -10.47
C ILE A 138 -5.03 -5.01 -10.84
N PHE A 139 -4.93 -4.01 -11.71
CA PHE A 139 -6.07 -3.29 -12.30
C PHE A 139 -6.21 -3.63 -13.78
N ARG A 140 -7.45 -3.64 -14.28
CA ARG A 140 -7.77 -3.82 -15.70
C ARG A 140 -8.74 -2.71 -16.17
N PRO A 141 -8.24 -1.46 -16.22
CA PRO A 141 -9.10 -0.31 -16.48
C PRO A 141 -9.66 -0.28 -17.90
N THR A 142 -10.82 0.35 -18.03
CA THR A 142 -11.47 0.61 -19.32
C THR A 142 -11.20 2.00 -19.88
N PHE A 143 -10.51 2.88 -19.13
CA PHE A 143 -10.08 4.18 -19.64
C PHE A 143 -8.95 4.04 -20.67
N PHE A 144 -8.76 5.08 -21.49
CA PHE A 144 -7.78 5.05 -22.58
C PHE A 144 -6.33 4.94 -22.09
N PRO A 145 -5.42 4.30 -22.83
CA PRO A 145 -3.99 4.22 -22.49
C PRO A 145 -3.33 5.56 -22.17
N MET A 146 -3.78 6.66 -22.79
CA MET A 146 -3.27 8.01 -22.56
C MET A 146 -3.52 8.53 -21.12
N GLU A 147 -4.55 8.00 -20.44
CA GLU A 147 -4.88 8.35 -19.06
C GLU A 147 -4.02 7.57 -18.03
N ALA A 148 -3.30 6.54 -18.46
CA ALA A 148 -2.65 5.60 -17.55
C ALA A 148 -1.56 6.25 -16.67
N SER A 149 -0.90 7.32 -17.14
CA SER A 149 0.07 8.08 -16.34
C SER A 149 -0.53 8.58 -15.02
N LYS A 150 -1.81 8.96 -15.04
CA LYS A 150 -2.55 9.49 -13.88
C LYS A 150 -2.88 8.43 -12.83
N SER A 151 -2.72 7.15 -13.16
CA SER A 151 -2.91 6.04 -12.21
C SER A 151 -1.98 6.12 -11.00
N THR A 152 -0.78 6.71 -11.15
CA THR A 152 0.11 6.94 -10.02
C THR A 152 -0.44 8.00 -9.06
N LEU A 153 -1.07 9.06 -9.59
CA LEU A 153 -1.69 10.11 -8.79
C LEU A 153 -2.92 9.60 -8.06
N LEU A 154 -3.73 8.78 -8.75
CA LEU A 154 -4.85 8.05 -8.18
C LEU A 154 -4.41 7.19 -6.99
N ALA A 155 -3.38 6.38 -7.18
CA ALA A 155 -2.81 5.56 -6.11
C ALA A 155 -2.36 6.42 -4.92
N ALA A 156 -1.70 7.54 -5.20
CA ALA A 156 -1.21 8.44 -4.16
C ALA A 156 -2.35 9.05 -3.33
N VAL A 157 -3.46 9.46 -3.96
CA VAL A 157 -4.64 9.97 -3.25
C VAL A 157 -5.23 8.88 -2.35
N GLY A 158 -5.51 7.69 -2.89
CA GLY A 158 -6.12 6.59 -2.14
C GLY A 158 -5.25 6.16 -0.95
N VAL A 159 -3.95 5.95 -1.18
CA VAL A 159 -3.02 5.55 -0.11
C VAL A 159 -2.86 6.65 0.94
N CYS A 160 -2.75 7.92 0.53
CA CYS A 160 -2.62 9.03 1.47
C CYS A 160 -3.85 9.16 2.37
N ARG A 161 -5.06 9.05 1.80
CA ARG A 161 -6.31 9.08 2.58
C ARG A 161 -6.40 7.90 3.55
N GLY A 162 -6.04 6.69 3.10
CA GLY A 162 -5.98 5.50 3.96
C GLY A 162 -5.03 5.67 5.14
N ILE A 163 -3.86 6.26 4.91
CA ILE A 163 -2.87 6.57 5.97
C ILE A 163 -3.40 7.60 6.96
N ARG A 164 -4.01 8.68 6.47
CA ARG A 164 -4.59 9.74 7.32
C ARG A 164 -5.67 9.18 8.24
N ARG A 165 -6.52 8.26 7.75
CA ARG A 165 -7.56 7.60 8.56
C ARG A 165 -7.00 6.78 9.73
N LEU A 166 -5.76 6.29 9.63
CA LEU A 166 -5.15 5.37 10.59
C LEU A 166 -4.13 6.04 11.53
N GLY A 167 -4.12 7.37 11.60
CA GLY A 167 -3.44 8.12 12.66
C GLY A 167 -2.36 9.10 12.20
N LEU A 168 -1.99 9.12 10.92
CA LEU A 168 -1.02 10.08 10.37
C LEU A 168 -1.72 11.15 9.53
N ALA A 169 -2.52 11.99 10.20
CA ALA A 169 -3.42 12.95 9.57
C ALA A 169 -2.73 14.00 8.65
N ASP A 170 -1.47 14.32 8.93
CA ASP A 170 -0.67 15.29 8.17
C ASP A 170 0.13 14.64 7.02
N ALA A 171 -0.06 13.35 6.74
CA ALA A 171 0.61 12.68 5.62
C ALA A 171 0.28 13.40 4.30
N GLY A 172 1.26 13.59 3.44
CA GLY A 172 1.13 14.39 2.23
C GLY A 172 1.78 13.75 1.02
N ILE A 173 1.27 14.05 -0.16
CA ILE A 173 1.74 13.47 -1.41
C ILE A 173 2.93 14.28 -1.94
N LYS A 174 4.07 13.61 -2.10
CA LYS A 174 5.20 14.13 -2.86
C LYS A 174 5.13 13.60 -4.28
N TRP A 175 5.05 14.51 -5.25
CA TRP A 175 5.02 14.15 -6.66
C TRP A 175 6.30 13.39 -7.05
N PRO A 176 6.20 12.34 -7.88
CA PRO A 176 4.95 11.79 -8.43
C PRO A 176 4.34 10.64 -7.64
N ASN A 177 5.08 10.00 -6.73
CA ASN A 177 4.78 8.63 -6.31
C ASN A 177 5.14 8.30 -4.85
N ASP A 178 5.40 9.31 -4.02
CA ASP A 178 5.79 9.12 -2.62
C ASP A 178 4.76 9.76 -1.68
N ILE A 179 4.61 9.19 -0.47
CA ILE A 179 3.89 9.86 0.62
C ILE A 179 4.90 10.17 1.71
N LEU A 180 4.88 11.43 2.16
CA LEU A 180 5.72 11.92 3.23
C LEU A 180 4.89 12.15 4.49
N TYR A 181 5.56 12.06 5.63
CA TYR A 181 5.06 12.57 6.91
C TYR A 181 6.19 13.39 7.54
N HIS A 182 5.92 14.65 7.89
CA HIS A 182 6.92 15.61 8.37
C HIS A 182 8.22 15.64 7.53
N GLY A 183 8.07 15.65 6.20
CA GLY A 183 9.19 15.71 5.25
C GLY A 183 9.95 14.38 5.06
N LYS A 184 9.62 13.32 5.82
CA LYS A 184 10.25 11.99 5.71
C LYS A 184 9.37 11.02 4.93
N LYS A 185 9.99 10.18 4.10
CA LYS A 185 9.31 9.20 3.25
C LYS A 185 8.69 8.06 4.07
N LEU A 186 7.38 7.92 3.96
CA LEU A 186 6.59 6.87 4.60
C LEU A 186 6.16 5.77 3.61
N VAL A 187 5.86 6.16 2.37
CA VAL A 187 5.43 5.26 1.29
C VAL A 187 6.22 5.51 0.03
N GLY A 188 6.54 4.43 -0.69
CA GLY A 188 6.89 4.51 -2.10
C GLY A 188 5.94 3.67 -2.95
N MET A 189 5.57 4.20 -4.11
CA MET A 189 4.70 3.52 -5.07
C MET A 189 5.40 3.33 -6.41
N LEU A 190 5.07 2.25 -7.11
CA LEU A 190 5.58 1.93 -8.44
C LEU A 190 4.43 1.39 -9.30
N CYS A 191 3.98 2.21 -10.25
CA CYS A 191 2.99 1.79 -11.24
C CYS A 191 3.71 1.30 -12.50
N GLU A 192 3.33 0.11 -12.97
CA GLU A 192 3.82 -0.48 -14.21
C GLU A 192 2.63 -0.96 -15.04
N MET A 193 2.70 -0.79 -16.36
CA MET A 193 1.58 -1.04 -17.25
C MET A 193 1.98 -1.98 -18.39
N SER A 194 1.05 -2.83 -18.79
CA SER A 194 1.04 -3.49 -20.10
C SER A 194 -0.15 -2.96 -20.89
N ALA A 195 0.11 -2.40 -22.06
CA ALA A 195 -0.92 -1.84 -22.93
C ALA A 195 -0.52 -2.00 -24.41
N SER A 196 -1.53 -2.06 -25.28
CA SER A 196 -1.40 -1.79 -26.71
C SER A 196 -1.82 -0.34 -27.00
N MET A 197 -1.75 0.09 -28.27
CA MET A 197 -2.25 1.42 -28.66
C MET A 197 -3.75 1.62 -28.37
N GLU A 198 -4.53 0.54 -28.37
CA GLU A 198 -6.00 0.61 -28.27
C GLU A 198 -6.54 0.33 -26.87
N LYS A 199 -5.80 -0.43 -26.05
CA LYS A 199 -6.28 -0.84 -24.72
C LYS A 199 -5.16 -1.07 -23.73
N ILE A 200 -5.50 -0.90 -22.45
CA ILE A 200 -4.68 -1.32 -21.33
C ILE A 200 -5.00 -2.79 -21.03
N ASP A 201 -3.99 -3.67 -21.04
CA ASP A 201 -4.20 -5.07 -20.64
C ASP A 201 -4.28 -5.18 -19.11
N TYR A 202 -3.34 -4.52 -18.42
CA TYR A 202 -3.33 -4.36 -16.97
C TYR A 202 -2.42 -3.22 -16.51
N ILE A 203 -2.71 -2.68 -15.34
CA ILE A 203 -1.82 -1.83 -14.53
C ILE A 203 -1.52 -2.57 -13.23
N ILE A 204 -0.25 -2.56 -12.83
CA ILE A 204 0.20 -3.10 -11.55
C ILE A 204 0.67 -1.94 -10.71
N MET A 205 0.02 -1.76 -9.57
CA MET A 205 0.36 -0.73 -8.60
C MET A 205 1.06 -1.38 -7.41
N GLY A 206 2.39 -1.28 -7.37
CA GLY A 206 3.21 -1.65 -6.24
C GLY A 206 3.21 -0.57 -5.18
N ILE A 207 2.94 -0.93 -3.93
CA ILE A 207 2.81 -0.02 -2.82
C ILE A 207 3.59 -0.61 -1.63
N GLY A 208 4.59 0.15 -1.16
CA GLY A 208 5.36 -0.18 0.03
C GLY A 208 5.11 0.85 1.13
N ILE A 209 4.54 0.42 2.27
CA ILE A 209 4.20 1.29 3.40
C ILE A 209 5.03 0.90 4.63
N ASN A 210 5.80 1.83 5.17
CA ASN A 210 6.62 1.59 6.35
C ASN A 210 5.76 1.64 7.62
N THR A 211 5.63 0.53 8.35
CA THR A 211 4.78 0.50 9.57
C THR A 211 5.59 0.33 10.85
N GLY A 212 6.38 -0.74 10.96
CA GLY A 212 7.03 -1.17 12.20
C GLY A 212 8.55 -1.01 12.26
N MET A 213 9.16 -0.38 11.24
CA MET A 213 10.61 -0.14 11.22
C MET A 213 11.01 0.98 12.18
N LYS A 214 11.99 0.73 13.05
CA LYS A 214 12.64 1.79 13.86
C LYS A 214 13.69 2.50 13.03
N GLU A 215 13.99 3.76 13.36
CA GLU A 215 15.01 4.57 12.64
C GLU A 215 16.34 3.83 12.41
N LYS A 216 16.88 3.16 13.45
CA LYS A 216 18.13 2.40 13.35
C LYS A 216 18.06 1.14 12.45
N GLU A 217 16.86 0.65 12.15
CA GLU A 217 16.63 -0.51 11.28
C GLU A 217 16.61 -0.11 9.79
N PHE A 218 16.47 1.18 9.47
CA PHE A 218 16.65 1.64 8.10
C PHE A 218 18.13 1.55 7.69
N PRO A 219 18.42 1.20 6.42
CA PRO A 219 19.76 1.36 5.85
C PRO A 219 20.24 2.80 6.01
N GLU A 220 21.55 2.97 6.18
CA GLU A 220 22.17 4.25 6.55
C GLU A 220 21.76 5.40 5.63
N ASP A 221 21.78 5.17 4.30
CA ASP A 221 21.40 6.15 3.27
C ASP A 221 19.95 6.65 3.38
N PHE A 222 19.07 5.91 4.07
CA PHE A 222 17.67 6.27 4.25
C PHE A 222 17.37 6.86 5.63
N ARG A 223 18.30 6.78 6.58
CA ARG A 223 18.12 7.37 7.93
C ARG A 223 17.97 8.88 7.80
N GLY A 224 17.06 9.46 8.58
CA GLY A 224 16.71 10.89 8.49
C GLY A 224 15.80 11.28 7.31
N HIS A 225 15.73 10.47 6.25
CA HIS A 225 14.89 10.74 5.07
C HIS A 225 13.68 9.81 4.94
N ALA A 226 13.65 8.69 5.67
CA ALA A 226 12.51 7.79 5.74
C ALA A 226 11.94 7.73 7.16
N THR A 227 10.65 7.42 7.27
CA THR A 227 9.96 7.18 8.54
C THR A 227 9.00 5.99 8.43
N SER A 228 8.37 5.64 9.54
CA SER A 228 7.37 4.59 9.67
C SER A 228 6.28 5.03 10.66
N PHE A 229 5.12 4.39 10.65
CA PHE A 229 4.10 4.62 11.68
C PHE A 229 4.68 4.52 13.11
N LEU A 230 5.53 3.52 13.37
CA LEU A 230 6.14 3.30 14.67
C LEU A 230 7.08 4.44 15.09
N ASN A 231 7.88 4.98 14.15
CA ASN A 231 8.76 6.12 14.44
C ASN A 231 7.97 7.40 14.73
N GLU A 232 6.77 7.55 14.14
CA GLU A 232 5.85 8.65 14.39
C GLU A 232 4.92 8.40 15.59
N GLY A 233 5.21 7.38 16.41
CA GLY A 233 4.50 7.09 17.65
C GLY A 233 3.17 6.35 17.50
N VAL A 234 2.86 5.85 16.29
CA VAL A 234 1.61 5.13 16.00
C VAL A 234 1.90 3.63 15.82
N ASN A 235 1.37 2.79 16.71
CA ASN A 235 1.42 1.34 16.53
C ASN A 235 0.22 0.87 15.69
N VAL A 236 0.34 1.01 14.36
CA VAL A 236 -0.75 0.72 13.44
C VAL A 236 -0.97 -0.78 13.23
N SER A 237 -2.23 -1.20 13.17
CA SER A 237 -2.61 -2.54 12.71
C SER A 237 -2.39 -2.65 11.20
N ARG A 238 -1.48 -3.54 10.77
CA ARG A 238 -1.11 -3.70 9.35
C ARG A 238 -2.30 -4.10 8.49
N ARG A 239 -3.16 -5.01 8.98
CA ARG A 239 -4.35 -5.47 8.25
C ARG A 239 -5.40 -4.36 8.11
N ASP A 240 -5.60 -3.55 9.15
CA ASP A 240 -6.60 -2.48 9.14
C ASP A 240 -6.12 -1.33 8.26
N LEU A 241 -4.82 -1.03 8.27
CA LEU A 241 -4.21 -0.08 7.35
C LEU A 241 -4.31 -0.54 5.89
N LEU A 242 -4.00 -1.80 5.59
CA LEU A 242 -4.17 -2.34 4.24
C LEU A 242 -5.64 -2.25 3.79
N ALA A 243 -6.59 -2.62 4.67
CA ALA A 243 -8.01 -2.54 4.35
C ALA A 243 -8.47 -1.10 4.08
N ALA A 244 -8.04 -0.14 4.88
CA ALA A 244 -8.37 1.28 4.67
C ALA A 244 -7.77 1.83 3.38
N VAL A 245 -6.52 1.47 3.07
CA VAL A 245 -5.86 1.85 1.82
C VAL A 245 -6.57 1.24 0.61
N LEU A 246 -6.92 -0.04 0.64
CA LEU A 246 -7.64 -0.69 -0.45
C LEU A 246 -9.05 -0.10 -0.65
N ALA A 247 -9.74 0.27 0.43
CA ALA A 247 -11.05 0.90 0.35
C ALA A 247 -11.00 2.27 -0.35
N GLU A 248 -10.04 3.12 0.03
CA GLU A 248 -9.85 4.42 -0.62
C GLU A 248 -9.37 4.26 -2.06
N LEU A 249 -8.44 3.34 -2.32
CA LEU A 249 -7.95 3.07 -3.66
C LEU A 249 -9.07 2.58 -4.59
N GLU A 250 -9.97 1.72 -4.10
CA GLU A 250 -11.13 1.26 -4.88
C GLU A 250 -12.10 2.41 -5.17
N ALA A 251 -12.33 3.31 -4.21
CA ALA A 251 -13.19 4.48 -4.39
C ALA A 251 -12.63 5.43 -5.47
N GLU A 252 -11.33 5.77 -5.39
CA GLU A 252 -10.67 6.60 -6.40
C GLU A 252 -10.66 5.94 -7.78
N TYR A 253 -10.42 4.63 -7.82
CA TYR A 253 -10.44 3.86 -9.06
C TYR A 253 -11.82 3.86 -9.73
N LYS A 254 -12.88 3.60 -8.96
CA LYS A 254 -14.27 3.67 -9.44
C LYS A 254 -14.61 5.07 -9.95
N LEU A 255 -14.18 6.11 -9.24
CA LEU A 255 -14.39 7.49 -9.65
C LEU A 255 -13.70 7.78 -11.00
N ALA A 256 -12.44 7.40 -11.14
CA ALA A 256 -11.71 7.59 -12.39
C ALA A 256 -12.32 6.83 -13.57
N GLN A 257 -12.85 5.62 -13.35
CA GLN A 257 -13.51 4.84 -14.40
C GLN A 257 -14.87 5.42 -14.83
N THR A 258 -15.59 6.10 -13.93
CA THR A 258 -16.97 6.56 -14.18
C THR A 258 -17.06 8.04 -14.52
N GLU A 259 -16.27 8.88 -13.87
CA GLU A 259 -16.29 10.35 -14.00
C GLU A 259 -14.99 10.91 -14.62
N GLY A 260 -13.98 10.07 -14.86
CA GLY A 260 -12.66 10.50 -15.31
C GLY A 260 -11.77 11.03 -14.18
N PHE A 261 -10.58 11.53 -14.52
CA PHE A 261 -9.55 11.88 -13.53
C PHE A 261 -9.69 13.26 -12.88
N GLY A 262 -10.62 14.12 -13.33
CA GLY A 262 -10.69 15.51 -12.85
C GLY A 262 -10.71 15.64 -11.32
N ARG A 263 -11.60 14.89 -10.66
CA ARG A 263 -11.69 14.86 -9.18
C ARG A 263 -10.45 14.28 -8.51
N VAL A 264 -9.82 13.27 -9.12
CA VAL A 264 -8.57 12.68 -8.61
C VAL A 264 -7.47 13.73 -8.61
N LEU A 265 -7.37 14.54 -9.67
CA LEU A 265 -6.38 15.63 -9.75
C LEU A 265 -6.67 16.72 -8.71
N ASP A 266 -7.93 17.10 -8.51
CA ASP A 266 -8.32 18.07 -7.48
C ASP A 266 -7.99 17.60 -6.06
N ASP A 267 -8.25 16.32 -5.78
CA ASP A 267 -7.94 15.72 -4.49
C ASP A 267 -6.43 15.56 -4.30
N TRP A 268 -5.70 15.26 -5.38
CA TRP A 268 -4.24 15.27 -5.36
C TRP A 268 -3.68 16.65 -5.01
N ARG A 269 -4.20 17.73 -5.62
CA ARG A 269 -3.78 19.12 -5.32
C ARG A 269 -3.93 19.45 -3.84
N LYS A 270 -5.06 19.07 -3.22
CA LYS A 270 -5.34 19.30 -1.78
C LYS A 270 -4.41 18.52 -0.85
N LEU A 271 -3.91 17.37 -1.30
CA LEU A 271 -3.05 16.48 -0.51
C LEU A 271 -1.56 16.69 -0.80
N SER A 272 -1.22 17.51 -1.79
CA SER A 272 0.16 17.72 -2.22
C SER A 272 0.97 18.48 -1.18
N VAL A 273 2.17 17.99 -0.91
CA VAL A 273 3.23 18.72 -0.21
C VAL A 273 4.35 19.14 -1.16
N THR A 274 4.12 19.01 -2.47
CA THR A 274 5.05 19.47 -3.51
C THR A 274 4.67 20.85 -4.01
N LEU A 275 3.37 21.13 -4.15
CA LEU A 275 2.89 22.43 -4.64
C LEU A 275 3.23 23.54 -3.66
N GLY A 276 3.69 24.67 -4.20
CA GLY A 276 4.14 25.83 -3.43
C GLY A 276 5.62 25.79 -3.03
N GLU A 277 6.29 24.65 -3.14
CA GLU A 277 7.68 24.46 -2.72
C GLU A 277 8.68 24.75 -3.86
N GLU A 278 9.88 25.18 -3.48
CA GLU A 278 11.04 25.26 -4.37
C GLU A 278 11.61 23.85 -4.62
N VAL A 279 11.63 23.45 -5.88
CA VAL A 279 12.02 22.11 -6.29
C VAL A 279 13.21 22.13 -7.24
N CYS A 280 14.11 21.16 -7.07
CA CYS A 280 15.14 20.82 -8.05
C CYS A 280 14.64 19.63 -8.88
N VAL A 281 14.46 19.85 -10.18
CA VAL A 281 14.11 18.83 -11.16
C VAL A 281 15.41 18.26 -11.73
N ILE A 282 15.63 16.97 -11.52
CA ILE A 282 16.82 16.25 -11.98
C ILE A 282 16.43 15.34 -13.14
N PHE A 283 16.92 15.62 -14.36
CA PHE A 283 16.69 14.84 -15.57
C PHE A 283 18.00 14.59 -16.31
N GLY A 284 18.52 13.37 -16.30
CA GLY A 284 19.79 13.09 -17.00
C GLY A 284 20.95 13.94 -16.44
N ASN A 285 21.54 14.78 -17.30
CA ASN A 285 22.57 15.76 -16.95
C ASN A 285 22.02 17.19 -16.79
N ASP A 286 20.74 17.39 -17.11
CA ASP A 286 20.08 18.70 -17.04
C ASP A 286 19.31 18.80 -15.72
N ASN A 287 19.72 19.75 -14.90
CA ASN A 287 19.05 20.07 -13.63
C ASN A 287 18.63 21.53 -13.66
N TYR A 288 17.44 21.81 -13.16
CA TYR A 288 17.00 23.18 -12.95
C TYR A 288 16.14 23.28 -11.69
N THR A 289 16.11 24.48 -11.13
CA THR A 289 15.28 24.82 -9.97
C THR A 289 14.11 25.69 -10.38
N GLY A 290 13.05 25.62 -9.60
CA GLY A 290 11.90 26.48 -9.72
C GLY A 290 10.80 26.09 -8.74
N LYS A 291 9.76 26.89 -8.69
CA LYS A 291 8.61 26.65 -7.82
C LYS A 291 7.63 25.68 -8.47
N ALA A 292 7.25 24.62 -7.77
CA ALA A 292 6.17 23.74 -8.21
C ALA A 292 4.82 24.47 -8.05
N VAL A 293 4.19 24.84 -9.15
CA VAL A 293 3.01 25.72 -9.13
C VAL A 293 1.68 24.98 -9.30
N ASP A 294 1.64 23.90 -10.09
CA ASP A 294 0.44 23.08 -10.27
C ASP A 294 0.78 21.70 -10.88
N ILE A 295 -0.24 20.88 -11.12
CA ILE A 295 -0.23 19.79 -12.10
C ILE A 295 -1.25 20.09 -13.21
N ASP A 296 -0.95 19.69 -14.44
CA ASP A 296 -1.89 19.80 -15.56
C ASP A 296 -2.88 18.62 -15.63
N ASP A 297 -3.75 18.63 -16.65
CA ASP A 297 -4.79 17.62 -16.87
C ASP A 297 -4.26 16.23 -17.23
N ASP A 298 -2.96 16.12 -17.56
CA ASP A 298 -2.25 14.85 -17.77
C ASP A 298 -1.51 14.38 -16.51
N GLY A 299 -1.55 15.18 -15.43
CA GLY A 299 -0.85 14.91 -14.18
C GLY A 299 0.65 15.26 -14.19
N CYS A 300 1.10 16.03 -15.17
CA CYS A 300 2.48 16.51 -15.24
C CYS A 300 2.67 17.71 -14.30
N LEU A 301 3.79 17.75 -13.59
CA LEU A 301 4.10 18.84 -12.69
C LEU A 301 4.48 20.10 -13.48
N LEU A 302 3.92 21.24 -13.12
CA LEU A 302 4.27 22.54 -13.68
C LEU A 302 5.23 23.25 -12.72
N VAL A 303 6.42 23.60 -13.24
CA VAL A 303 7.49 24.23 -12.47
C VAL A 303 7.81 25.61 -13.06
N ASP A 304 7.55 26.66 -12.28
CA ASP A 304 7.91 28.03 -12.63
C ASP A 304 9.38 28.30 -12.29
N THR A 305 10.18 28.53 -13.33
CA THR A 305 11.62 28.85 -13.22
C THR A 305 11.90 30.33 -12.98
N GLY A 306 10.85 31.16 -12.89
CA GLY A 306 10.90 32.62 -12.89
C GLY A 306 11.04 33.24 -14.29
N ARG A 307 11.34 32.43 -15.31
CA ARG A 307 11.38 32.83 -16.73
C ARG A 307 10.25 32.23 -17.55
N GLU A 308 9.91 31.00 -17.24
CA GLU A 308 8.90 30.20 -17.92
C GLU A 308 8.37 29.11 -16.99
N VAL A 309 7.17 28.62 -17.28
CA VAL A 309 6.58 27.44 -16.64
C VAL A 309 6.92 26.22 -17.47
N ARG A 310 7.69 25.29 -16.89
CA ARG A 310 8.09 24.03 -17.53
C ARG A 310 7.20 22.89 -17.09
N ARG A 311 6.76 22.09 -18.05
CA ARG A 311 5.99 20.85 -17.82
C ARG A 311 6.93 19.68 -17.59
N VAL A 312 6.74 18.95 -16.49
CA VAL A 312 7.61 17.87 -16.04
C VAL A 312 6.85 16.55 -16.00
N MET A 313 7.28 15.60 -16.82
CA MET A 313 6.71 14.25 -16.86
C MET A 313 7.39 13.35 -15.85
N ALA A 314 6.61 12.49 -15.18
CA ALA A 314 7.10 11.65 -14.09
C ALA A 314 8.27 10.75 -14.53
N GLY A 315 8.14 10.08 -15.67
CA GLY A 315 8.95 8.93 -16.13
C GLY A 315 10.44 8.98 -15.81
N ASP A 316 11.08 10.13 -16.03
CA ASP A 316 12.54 10.23 -16.11
C ASP A 316 13.18 11.19 -15.08
N VAL A 317 12.37 11.74 -14.17
CA VAL A 317 12.84 12.79 -13.25
C VAL A 317 12.86 12.37 -11.79
N SER A 318 13.79 12.97 -11.06
CA SER A 318 13.80 12.96 -9.59
C SER A 318 13.58 14.39 -9.10
N ILE A 319 12.65 14.56 -8.14
CA ILE A 319 12.40 15.86 -7.50
C ILE A 319 12.89 15.86 -6.05
N ARG A 320 13.54 16.96 -5.67
CA ARG A 320 14.03 17.21 -4.31
C ARG A 320 13.77 18.67 -3.92
N PRO A 321 13.72 18.99 -2.61
CA PRO A 321 13.84 20.38 -2.16
C PRO A 321 15.07 21.04 -2.80
N ALA A 322 14.99 22.31 -3.19
CA ALA A 322 16.08 23.01 -3.86
C ALA A 322 17.40 23.01 -3.05
N ASP A 323 17.31 23.07 -1.72
CA ASP A 323 18.46 23.08 -0.82
C ASP A 323 19.06 21.69 -0.56
N ALA A 324 18.47 20.62 -1.11
CA ALA A 324 18.98 19.27 -0.93
C ALA A 324 20.20 19.01 -1.85
N PRO A 325 21.29 18.41 -1.34
CA PRO A 325 22.44 18.09 -2.16
C PRO A 325 22.06 17.19 -3.35
N ILE A 326 22.56 17.55 -4.52
CA ILE A 326 22.44 16.75 -5.74
C ILE A 326 23.32 15.52 -5.55
N PRO A 327 22.79 14.28 -5.68
CA PRO A 327 23.61 13.08 -5.62
C PRO A 327 24.69 13.15 -6.69
N GLN A 328 25.94 12.97 -6.29
CA GLN A 328 26.99 12.61 -7.24
C GLN A 328 26.66 11.21 -7.77
N ARG A 329 26.60 11.06 -9.10
CA ARG A 329 26.43 9.76 -9.75
C ARG A 329 27.67 8.91 -9.58
#